data_AF-A0A839HRS9-F1
#
_entry.id   AF-A0A839HRS9-F1
#
_cell.length_a   1.000
_cell.length_b   1.000
_cell.length_c   1.000
_cell.angle_alpha   90.00
_cell.angle_beta   90.00
_cell.angle_gamma   90.00
#
_symmetry.space_group_name_H-M   'P 1'
#
loop_
_entity.id
_entity.type
_entity.pdbx_description
1 polymer ?
#
loop_
_entity_poly.entity_id
_entity_poly.type
_entity_poly.pdbx_seq_one_letter_code
_entity_poly.pdbx_strand_id
1 'polypeptide(L)'
;MSLLKSLLQRLFRPASPLPEPASAPQAAVQAPEPTAAVEAPLPAGHPRVFGIGLSKTGTTTLGTCFEILGLGRRCSYSLEHTLRLIDGDVEGVLAAADCYEALEDSPWFAVYEQLAQRHPQARFILTRRKDGAAWVRSALNHGAHSPEAARELGRRFFERLLPGVPVDALHDTHNARVRAFFAEQPHRLLEVCWEEEASWDALCAFLGQPLPDQPFPHENQGVYAAAAADAG
;
A
#
# COMPACT_ATOMS: atom_id res chain seq x y z
N MET A 1 17.21 -21.50 10.04
CA MET A 1 16.45 -21.74 11.29
C MET A 1 16.29 -20.50 12.19
N SER A 2 17.13 -19.46 12.08
CA SER A 2 17.02 -18.23 12.91
C SER A 2 15.89 -17.27 12.47
N LEU A 3 15.76 -17.02 11.17
CA LEU A 3 14.73 -16.12 10.60
C LEU A 3 13.29 -16.60 10.86
N LEU A 4 13.02 -17.90 10.73
CA LEU A 4 11.68 -18.45 10.95
C LEU A 4 11.25 -18.39 12.43
N LYS A 5 12.18 -18.57 13.37
CA LYS A 5 11.91 -18.41 14.81
C LYS A 5 11.66 -16.95 15.19
N SER A 6 12.43 -16.02 14.63
CA SER A 6 12.23 -14.57 14.80
C SER A 6 10.89 -14.11 14.21
N LEU A 7 10.53 -14.61 13.03
CA LEU A 7 9.24 -14.35 12.38
C LEU A 7 8.08 -14.85 13.24
N LEU A 8 8.16 -16.09 13.75
CA LEU A 8 7.14 -16.65 14.65
C LEU A 8 7.04 -15.87 15.96
N GLN A 9 8.15 -15.48 16.59
CA GLN A 9 8.11 -14.68 17.82
C GLN A 9 7.48 -13.29 17.62
N ARG A 10 7.69 -12.64 16.47
CA ARG A 10 7.04 -11.37 16.12
C ARG A 10 5.56 -11.55 15.81
N LEU A 11 5.17 -12.67 15.17
CA LEU A 11 3.79 -13.00 14.85
C LEU A 11 2.88 -13.17 16.09
N PHE A 12 3.42 -13.47 17.28
CA PHE A 12 2.65 -13.68 18.51
C PHE A 12 2.74 -12.56 19.55
N ARG A 13 3.42 -11.45 19.28
CA ARG A 13 3.47 -10.30 20.21
C ARG A 13 2.20 -9.43 20.06
N PRO A 14 1.52 -9.00 21.14
CA PRO A 14 0.39 -8.07 21.02
C PRO A 14 0.84 -6.74 20.42
N ALA A 15 0.06 -6.19 19.48
CA ALA A 15 0.34 -4.90 18.86
C ALA A 15 -0.13 -3.77 19.78
N SER A 16 0.74 -2.80 20.08
CA SER A 16 0.34 -1.51 20.65
C SER A 16 -0.43 -0.69 19.61
N PRO A 17 -1.36 0.22 19.96
CA PRO A 17 -2.08 1.10 19.01
C PRO A 17 -1.16 2.10 18.27
N LEU A 18 -1.60 2.64 17.12
CA LEU A 18 -0.79 3.57 16.31
C LEU A 18 -0.92 4.90 17.05
N PRO A 19 0.17 5.63 17.27
CA PRO A 19 0.07 6.89 17.99
C PRO A 19 -0.82 7.85 17.20
N GLU A 20 -1.74 8.52 17.90
CA GLU A 20 -2.43 9.69 17.38
C GLU A 20 -1.42 10.83 17.13
N PRO A 21 -1.67 11.74 16.16
CA PRO A 21 -0.74 12.82 15.88
C PRO A 21 -0.75 13.86 17.02
N ALA A 22 0.19 13.73 17.95
CA ALA A 22 0.56 14.79 18.88
C ALA A 22 2.07 14.78 19.18
N SER A 23 2.60 16.00 19.27
CA SER A 23 3.99 16.45 19.44
C SER A 23 4.96 15.48 20.14
N ALA A 24 6.13 15.32 19.49
CA ALA A 24 7.28 14.54 19.94
C ALA A 24 7.68 14.76 21.41
N PRO A 25 8.22 13.70 22.02
CA PRO A 25 9.52 13.83 22.67
C PRO A 25 10.53 12.81 22.15
N GLN A 26 11.77 13.27 22.07
CA GLN A 26 12.97 12.51 21.75
C GLN A 26 13.32 11.54 22.89
N ALA A 27 13.49 10.27 22.56
CA ALA A 27 14.41 9.37 23.25
C ALA A 27 14.92 8.33 22.26
N ALA A 28 16.23 8.37 21.99
CA ALA A 28 16.89 7.47 21.05
C ALA A 28 16.94 6.04 21.62
N VAL A 29 16.19 5.13 21.00
CA VAL A 29 16.43 3.70 21.11
C VAL A 29 17.29 3.32 19.91
N GLN A 30 18.54 2.92 20.16
CA GLN A 30 19.42 2.40 19.10
C GLN A 30 18.82 1.12 18.53
N ALA A 31 18.40 1.20 17.26
CA ALA A 31 17.99 0.06 16.47
C ALA A 31 19.22 -0.79 16.06
N PRO A 32 19.07 -2.11 15.90
CA PRO A 32 20.15 -2.96 15.39
C PRO A 32 20.49 -2.60 13.94
N GLU A 33 21.80 -2.54 13.65
CA GLU A 33 22.38 -2.26 12.33
C GLU A 33 21.87 -3.24 11.24
N PRO A 34 21.29 -2.76 10.13
CA PRO A 34 20.88 -3.63 9.03
C PRO A 34 22.03 -3.89 8.05
N THR A 35 22.29 -5.16 7.79
CA THR A 35 23.22 -5.65 6.77
C THR A 35 22.55 -5.67 5.39
N ALA A 36 22.58 -4.54 4.70
CA ALA A 36 22.52 -4.35 3.24
C ALA A 36 22.90 -2.89 2.99
N ALA A 37 23.67 -2.57 1.94
CA ALA A 37 24.07 -1.19 1.66
C ALA A 37 22.82 -0.29 1.64
N VAL A 38 22.70 0.60 2.65
CA VAL A 38 21.53 1.45 2.81
C VAL A 38 21.53 2.41 1.63
N GLU A 39 20.60 2.17 0.72
CA GLU A 39 20.41 2.97 -0.46
C GLU A 39 20.12 4.42 -0.01
N ALA A 40 20.87 5.41 -0.52
CA ALA A 40 20.78 6.77 0.02
C ALA A 40 19.37 7.38 -0.22
N PRO A 41 18.85 8.21 0.70
CA PRO A 41 17.61 8.94 0.49
C PRO A 41 17.66 9.81 -0.77
N LEU A 42 16.55 9.87 -1.52
CA LEU A 42 16.45 10.82 -2.62
C LEU A 42 16.38 12.26 -2.08
N PRO A 43 16.88 13.27 -2.84
CA PRO A 43 16.85 14.66 -2.43
C PRO A 43 15.46 15.16 -2.03
N ALA A 44 15.42 16.14 -1.14
CA ALA A 44 14.19 16.86 -0.83
C ALA A 44 13.61 17.51 -2.10
N GLY A 45 12.31 17.37 -2.31
CA GLY A 45 11.62 17.90 -3.48
C GLY A 45 11.75 17.08 -4.76
N HIS A 46 12.43 15.91 -4.72
CA HIS A 46 12.35 14.95 -5.82
C HIS A 46 10.88 14.57 -6.07
N PRO A 47 10.39 14.57 -7.32
CA PRO A 47 9.05 14.06 -7.63
C PRO A 47 8.86 12.64 -7.14
N ARG A 48 7.72 12.37 -6.50
CA ARG A 48 7.36 11.05 -5.97
C ARG A 48 5.89 10.75 -6.24
N VAL A 49 5.58 9.47 -6.43
CA VAL A 49 4.21 8.99 -6.58
C VAL A 49 3.97 7.77 -5.72
N PHE A 50 2.91 7.79 -4.92
CA PHE A 50 2.59 6.69 -4.01
C PHE A 50 1.22 6.10 -4.32
N GLY A 51 1.18 4.83 -4.67
CA GLY A 51 -0.01 4.00 -4.71
C GLY A 51 -0.48 3.69 -3.30
N ILE A 52 -1.71 4.11 -2.99
CA ILE A 52 -2.30 4.03 -1.65
C ILE A 52 -3.63 3.27 -1.63
N GLY A 53 -3.93 2.52 -2.68
CA GLY A 53 -5.02 1.55 -2.64
C GLY A 53 -4.66 0.33 -1.80
N LEU A 54 -5.68 -0.29 -1.19
CA LEU A 54 -5.50 -1.55 -0.50
C LEU A 54 -4.98 -2.63 -1.45
N SER A 55 -4.34 -3.67 -0.90
CA SER A 55 -4.04 -4.87 -1.68
C SER A 55 -5.31 -5.38 -2.38
N LYS A 56 -5.14 -5.99 -3.55
CA LYS A 56 -6.23 -6.49 -4.41
C LYS A 56 -7.09 -5.43 -5.12
N THR A 57 -6.68 -4.16 -5.14
CA THR A 57 -7.31 -3.12 -6.00
C THR A 57 -6.59 -2.89 -7.33
N GLY A 58 -5.63 -3.76 -7.69
CA GLY A 58 -4.83 -3.62 -8.92
C GLY A 58 -3.52 -2.86 -8.73
N THR A 59 -2.93 -2.97 -7.54
CA THR A 59 -1.59 -2.48 -7.19
C THR A 59 -0.51 -3.02 -8.13
N THR A 60 -0.60 -4.30 -8.52
CA THR A 60 0.28 -4.90 -9.54
C THR A 60 0.22 -4.17 -10.88
N THR A 61 -0.99 -3.85 -11.37
CA THR A 61 -1.16 -3.08 -12.61
C THR A 61 -0.54 -1.69 -12.48
N LEU A 62 -0.74 -1.02 -11.34
CA LEU A 62 -0.11 0.27 -11.05
C LEU A 62 1.43 0.18 -11.04
N GLY A 63 1.99 -0.86 -10.42
CA GLY A 63 3.42 -1.13 -10.42
C GLY A 63 4.00 -1.30 -11.83
N THR A 64 3.29 -2.00 -12.71
CA THR A 64 3.63 -2.13 -14.13
C THR A 64 3.53 -0.79 -14.86
N CYS A 65 2.50 0.03 -14.58
CA CYS A 65 2.43 1.38 -15.13
C CYS A 65 3.64 2.23 -14.74
N PHE A 66 4.07 2.18 -13.48
CA PHE A 66 5.25 2.91 -13.02
C PHE A 66 6.53 2.46 -13.74
N GLU A 67 6.65 1.17 -14.04
CA GLU A 67 7.77 0.63 -14.83
C GLU A 67 7.78 1.15 -16.26
N ILE A 68 6.63 1.10 -16.93
CA ILE A 68 6.46 1.55 -18.31
C ILE A 68 6.74 3.05 -18.44
N LEU A 69 6.31 3.84 -17.46
CA LEU A 69 6.56 5.29 -17.41
C LEU A 69 8.00 5.64 -17.00
N GLY A 70 8.86 4.65 -16.76
CA GLY A 70 10.27 4.87 -16.45
C GLY A 70 10.52 5.51 -15.09
N LEU A 71 9.60 5.33 -14.13
CA LEU A 71 9.84 5.78 -12.75
C LEU A 71 10.96 4.92 -12.15
N GLY A 72 12.02 5.58 -11.69
CA GLY A 72 13.32 4.99 -11.39
C GLY A 72 13.27 4.04 -10.19
N ARG A 73 13.55 4.55 -8.98
CA ARG A 73 13.60 3.71 -7.77
C ARG A 73 12.18 3.40 -7.31
N ARG A 74 11.77 2.13 -7.38
CA ARG A 74 10.43 1.68 -7.01
C ARG A 74 10.46 0.63 -5.91
N CYS A 75 9.43 0.61 -5.06
CA CYS A 75 9.18 -0.48 -4.11
C CYS A 75 7.71 -0.88 -4.12
N SER A 76 7.44 -2.16 -4.38
CA SER A 76 6.11 -2.77 -4.30
C SER A 76 5.85 -3.26 -2.87
N TYR A 77 5.14 -4.39 -2.74
CA TYR A 77 5.01 -5.16 -1.51
C TYR A 77 6.37 -5.41 -0.84
N SER A 78 6.45 -5.09 0.45
CA SER A 78 7.61 -5.37 1.29
C SER A 78 7.22 -6.05 2.59
N LEU A 79 7.56 -7.33 2.72
CA LEU A 79 7.36 -8.09 3.95
C LEU A 79 8.12 -7.47 5.14
N GLU A 80 9.35 -7.02 4.90
CA GLU A 80 10.19 -6.40 5.93
C GLU A 80 9.50 -5.16 6.51
N HIS A 81 9.11 -4.21 5.65
CA HIS A 81 8.47 -2.97 6.11
C HIS A 81 7.06 -3.22 6.67
N THR A 82 6.36 -4.23 6.18
CA THR A 82 5.08 -4.69 6.76
C THR A 82 5.26 -5.15 8.20
N LEU A 83 6.30 -5.97 8.48
CA LEU A 83 6.61 -6.41 9.84
C LEU A 83 7.05 -5.24 10.73
N ARG A 84 7.84 -4.31 10.22
CA ARG A 84 8.23 -3.08 10.94
C ARG A 84 7.00 -2.28 11.38
N LEU A 85 6.02 -2.10 10.50
CA LEU A 85 4.80 -1.38 10.83
C LEU A 85 3.95 -2.12 11.89
N ILE A 86 3.86 -3.45 11.80
CA ILE A 86 3.18 -4.28 12.81
C ILE A 86 3.88 -4.17 14.17
N ASP A 87 5.21 -4.12 14.18
CA ASP A 87 6.03 -3.92 15.38
C ASP A 87 6.00 -2.46 15.90
N GLY A 88 5.38 -1.54 15.16
CA GLY A 88 5.20 -0.13 15.53
C GLY A 88 6.31 0.82 15.06
N ASP A 89 7.25 0.35 14.23
CA ASP A 89 8.35 1.13 13.68
C ASP A 89 7.92 1.94 12.45
N VAL A 90 7.10 2.97 12.67
CA VAL A 90 6.60 3.86 11.61
C VAL A 90 7.73 4.67 10.97
N GLU A 91 8.60 5.30 11.77
CA GLU A 91 9.69 6.14 11.25
C GLU A 91 10.68 5.33 10.41
N GLY A 92 10.94 4.07 10.81
CA GLY A 92 11.76 3.17 10.02
C GLY A 92 11.20 2.88 8.63
N VAL A 93 9.87 2.77 8.52
CA VAL A 93 9.18 2.61 7.23
C VAL A 93 9.22 3.91 6.43
N LEU A 94 9.05 5.07 7.06
CA LEU A 94 9.15 6.38 6.40
C LEU A 94 10.56 6.68 5.90
N ALA A 95 11.59 6.37 6.69
CA ALA A 95 12.98 6.51 6.30
C ALA A 95 13.33 5.61 5.10
N ALA A 96 12.74 4.40 5.03
CA ALA A 96 12.88 3.55 3.85
C ALA A 96 12.13 4.12 2.63
N ALA A 97 10.94 4.71 2.83
CA ALA A 97 10.19 5.35 1.76
C ALA A 97 10.95 6.54 1.13
N ASP A 98 11.79 7.24 1.89
CA ASP A 98 12.64 8.34 1.38
C ASP A 98 13.57 7.90 0.24
N CYS A 99 13.83 6.60 0.12
CA CYS A 99 14.67 6.00 -0.92
C CYS A 99 13.96 5.82 -2.27
N TYR A 100 12.63 5.91 -2.34
CA TYR A 100 11.91 5.51 -3.56
C TYR A 100 11.16 6.67 -4.22
N GLU A 101 11.18 6.69 -5.55
CA GLU A 101 10.37 7.58 -6.38
C GLU A 101 8.92 7.10 -6.46
N ALA A 102 8.72 5.78 -6.55
CA ALA A 102 7.38 5.20 -6.60
C ALA A 102 7.20 4.07 -5.59
N LEU A 103 6.04 4.05 -4.93
CA LEU A 103 5.67 3.02 -3.97
C LEU A 103 4.27 2.49 -4.30
N GLU A 104 4.00 1.21 -4.09
CA GLU A 104 2.65 0.65 -4.14
C GLU A 104 2.54 -0.67 -3.35
N ASP A 105 1.32 -1.09 -3.04
CA ASP A 105 1.00 -2.22 -2.17
C ASP A 105 1.50 -2.04 -0.71
N SER A 106 1.50 -3.12 0.04
CA SER A 106 1.75 -3.14 1.49
C SER A 106 3.25 -2.94 1.77
N PRO A 107 3.62 -2.07 2.74
CA PRO A 107 2.74 -1.45 3.72
C PRO A 107 2.35 0.01 3.39
N TRP A 108 2.73 0.54 2.23
CA TRP A 108 2.81 1.98 2.01
C TRP A 108 1.48 2.71 2.13
N PHE A 109 0.38 2.07 1.70
CA PHE A 109 -0.97 2.61 1.87
C PHE A 109 -1.38 2.82 3.33
N ALA A 110 -0.73 2.18 4.30
CA ALA A 110 -1.04 2.35 5.72
C ALA A 110 -0.41 3.60 6.35
N VAL A 111 0.57 4.20 5.67
CA VAL A 111 1.32 5.37 6.17
C VAL A 111 1.20 6.59 5.23
N TYR A 112 0.16 6.61 4.39
CA TYR A 112 -0.01 7.67 3.38
C TYR A 112 -0.11 9.07 3.99
N GLU A 113 -0.72 9.22 5.16
CA GLU A 113 -0.86 10.50 5.84
C GLU A 113 0.52 11.06 6.22
N GLN A 114 1.38 10.22 6.79
CA GLN A 114 2.74 10.55 7.17
C GLN A 114 3.62 10.81 5.93
N LEU A 115 3.48 10.00 4.87
CA LEU A 115 4.16 10.22 3.60
C LEU A 115 3.75 11.57 2.97
N ALA A 116 2.48 11.94 3.05
CA ALA A 116 1.98 13.20 2.51
C ALA A 116 2.49 14.42 3.27
N GLN A 117 2.69 14.29 4.59
CA GLN A 117 3.31 15.31 5.43
C GLN A 117 4.82 15.41 5.17
N ARG A 118 5.51 14.26 5.08
CA ARG A 118 6.96 14.18 4.85
C ARG A 118 7.36 14.63 3.45
N HIS A 119 6.51 14.40 2.46
CA HIS A 119 6.74 14.77 1.07
C HIS A 119 5.58 15.64 0.53
N PRO A 120 5.58 16.96 0.80
CA PRO A 120 4.48 17.85 0.41
C PRO A 120 4.21 17.91 -1.11
N GLN A 121 5.21 17.59 -1.93
CA GLN A 121 5.11 17.59 -3.40
C GLN A 121 4.77 16.21 -3.99
N ALA A 122 4.67 15.17 -3.15
CA ALA A 122 4.31 13.84 -3.63
C ALA A 122 2.85 13.81 -4.12
N ARG A 123 2.64 13.01 -5.16
CA ARG A 123 1.32 12.67 -5.71
C ARG A 123 0.90 11.27 -5.24
N PHE A 124 -0.40 11.05 -5.16
CA PHE A 124 -0.99 9.84 -4.59
C PHE A 124 -2.00 9.25 -5.56
N ILE A 125 -2.00 7.92 -5.68
CA ILE A 125 -2.93 7.19 -6.54
C ILE A 125 -3.71 6.20 -5.67
N LEU A 126 -5.01 6.43 -5.53
CA LEU A 126 -5.94 5.52 -4.87
C LEU A 126 -6.51 4.55 -5.92
N THR A 127 -5.91 3.36 -6.02
CA THR A 127 -6.52 2.25 -6.77
C THR A 127 -7.67 1.66 -5.96
N ARG A 128 -8.85 1.54 -6.56
CA ARG A 128 -10.04 0.93 -5.95
C ARG A 128 -10.67 -0.13 -6.83
N ARG A 129 -11.52 -0.96 -6.21
CA ARG A 129 -12.51 -1.77 -6.94
C ARG A 129 -13.78 -0.93 -7.16
N LYS A 130 -14.66 -1.39 -8.06
CA LYS A 130 -15.95 -0.75 -8.34
C LYS A 130 -16.86 -0.66 -7.11
N ASP A 131 -16.76 -1.63 -6.21
CA ASP A 131 -17.50 -1.67 -4.94
C ASP A 131 -16.75 -2.51 -3.88
N GLY A 132 -17.13 -2.35 -2.60
CA GLY A 132 -16.55 -3.10 -1.49
C GLY A 132 -16.75 -4.62 -1.63
N ALA A 133 -17.88 -5.08 -2.16
CA ALA A 133 -18.14 -6.51 -2.35
C ALA A 133 -17.18 -7.15 -3.37
N ALA A 134 -16.83 -6.45 -4.44
CA ALA A 134 -15.83 -6.87 -5.42
C ALA A 134 -14.44 -6.96 -4.80
N TRP A 135 -14.09 -6.01 -3.93
CA TRP A 135 -12.85 -6.08 -3.17
C TRP A 135 -12.83 -7.28 -2.21
N VAL A 136 -13.90 -7.50 -1.44
CA VAL A 136 -14.03 -8.65 -0.52
C VAL A 136 -13.85 -9.97 -1.25
N ARG A 137 -14.53 -10.16 -2.40
CA ARG A 137 -14.34 -11.37 -3.22
C ARG A 137 -12.87 -11.56 -3.62
N SER A 138 -12.19 -10.49 -4.01
CA SER A 138 -10.77 -10.54 -4.37
C SER A 138 -9.85 -10.86 -3.19
N ALA A 139 -10.10 -10.24 -2.04
CA ALA A 139 -9.35 -10.44 -0.81
C ALA A 139 -9.51 -11.88 -0.28
N LEU A 140 -10.74 -12.39 -0.24
CA LEU A 140 -11.02 -13.77 0.18
C LEU A 140 -10.42 -14.79 -0.77
N ASN A 141 -10.53 -14.59 -2.10
CA ASN A 141 -9.91 -15.48 -3.08
C ASN A 141 -8.39 -15.52 -2.90
N HIS A 142 -7.74 -14.38 -2.70
CA HIS A 142 -6.32 -14.32 -2.42
C HIS A 142 -5.95 -15.02 -1.10
N GLY A 143 -6.74 -14.79 -0.04
CA GLY A 143 -6.54 -15.41 1.27
C GLY A 143 -6.69 -16.93 1.24
N ALA A 144 -7.63 -17.46 0.44
CA ALA A 144 -7.84 -18.90 0.29
C ALA A 144 -6.64 -19.64 -0.34
N HIS A 145 -5.87 -18.94 -1.18
CA HIS A 145 -4.67 -19.46 -1.83
C HIS A 145 -3.37 -19.07 -1.11
N SER A 146 -3.47 -18.38 0.04
CA SER A 146 -2.33 -17.91 0.81
C SER A 146 -2.01 -18.86 1.97
N PRO A 147 -0.71 -19.08 2.30
CA PRO A 147 -0.32 -19.81 3.49
C PRO A 147 -0.91 -19.18 4.76
N GLU A 148 -1.21 -20.00 5.78
CA GLU A 148 -1.83 -19.53 7.03
C GLU A 148 -1.08 -18.37 7.68
N ALA A 149 0.25 -18.44 7.72
CA ALA A 149 1.10 -17.37 8.26
C ALA A 149 0.93 -16.04 7.51
N ALA A 150 0.74 -16.07 6.19
CA ALA A 150 0.50 -14.86 5.40
C ALA A 150 -0.91 -14.28 5.66
N ARG A 151 -1.91 -15.15 5.84
CA ARG A 151 -3.27 -14.70 6.22
C ARG A 151 -3.27 -14.05 7.61
N GLU A 152 -2.58 -14.66 8.57
CA GLU A 152 -2.49 -14.10 9.93
C GLU A 152 -1.72 -12.78 9.93
N LEU A 153 -0.63 -12.68 9.15
CA LEU A 153 0.07 -11.42 8.95
C LEU A 153 -0.85 -10.33 8.39
N GLY A 154 -1.61 -10.65 7.34
CA GLY A 154 -2.60 -9.74 6.75
C GLY A 154 -3.66 -9.31 7.77
N ARG A 155 -4.20 -10.24 8.54
CA ARG A 155 -5.18 -9.95 9.61
C ARG A 155 -4.61 -8.97 10.63
N ARG A 156 -3.40 -9.22 11.14
CA ARG A 156 -2.72 -8.33 12.11
C ARG A 156 -2.43 -6.96 11.52
N PHE A 157 -2.05 -6.90 10.25
CA PHE A 157 -1.81 -5.66 9.54
C PHE A 157 -3.09 -4.82 9.40
N PHE A 158 -4.20 -5.42 8.96
CA PHE A 158 -5.46 -4.68 8.82
C PHE A 158 -6.07 -4.28 10.16
N GLU A 159 -5.97 -5.11 11.21
CA GLU A 159 -6.38 -4.72 12.57
C GLU A 159 -5.57 -3.52 13.09
N ARG A 160 -4.31 -3.37 12.67
CA ARG A 160 -3.47 -2.23 13.00
C ARG A 160 -3.93 -0.96 12.26
N LEU A 161 -4.22 -1.09 10.98
CA LEU A 161 -4.55 0.02 10.08
C LEU A 161 -5.96 0.58 10.36
N LEU A 162 -6.94 -0.31 10.48
CA LEU A 162 -8.34 0.00 10.72
C LEU A 162 -8.88 -0.86 11.89
N PRO A 163 -8.53 -0.53 13.15
CA PRO A 163 -8.95 -1.30 14.31
C PRO A 163 -10.46 -1.43 14.41
N GLY A 164 -10.95 -2.67 14.60
CA GLY A 164 -12.37 -2.97 14.74
C GLY A 164 -13.22 -2.80 13.47
N VAL A 165 -12.62 -2.48 12.31
CA VAL A 165 -13.35 -2.41 11.05
C VAL A 165 -13.52 -3.82 10.48
N PRO A 166 -14.75 -4.29 10.24
CA PRO A 166 -14.97 -5.62 9.69
C PRO A 166 -14.46 -5.70 8.25
N VAL A 167 -14.09 -6.91 7.80
CA VAL A 167 -13.45 -7.14 6.50
C VAL A 167 -14.28 -6.58 5.35
N ASP A 168 -15.60 -6.69 5.41
CA ASP A 168 -16.52 -6.18 4.39
C ASP A 168 -16.59 -4.65 4.30
N ALA A 169 -16.14 -3.93 5.32
CA ALA A 169 -16.08 -2.48 5.35
C ALA A 169 -14.65 -1.92 5.16
N LEU A 170 -13.60 -2.75 5.16
CA LEU A 170 -12.20 -2.28 5.09
C LEU A 170 -11.93 -1.41 3.86
N HIS A 171 -12.36 -1.85 2.67
CA HIS A 171 -12.16 -1.13 1.42
C HIS A 171 -12.82 0.25 1.45
N ASP A 172 -14.11 0.30 1.76
CA ASP A 172 -14.87 1.55 1.71
C ASP A 172 -14.42 2.51 2.81
N THR A 173 -14.07 1.97 3.99
CA THR A 173 -13.53 2.76 5.10
C THR A 173 -12.18 3.37 4.75
N HIS A 174 -11.25 2.59 4.19
CA HIS A 174 -9.94 3.09 3.76
C HIS A 174 -10.09 4.18 2.69
N ASN A 175 -10.89 3.93 1.66
CA ASN A 175 -11.11 4.87 0.58
C ASN A 175 -11.75 6.18 1.09
N ALA A 176 -12.73 6.09 2.00
CA ALA A 176 -13.34 7.26 2.62
C ALA A 176 -12.32 8.09 3.41
N ARG A 177 -11.43 7.44 4.19
CA ARG A 177 -10.35 8.12 4.92
C ARG A 177 -9.36 8.81 3.99
N VAL A 178 -8.95 8.15 2.91
CA VAL A 178 -8.04 8.74 1.90
C VAL A 178 -8.68 9.98 1.27
N ARG A 179 -9.93 9.86 0.82
CA ARG A 179 -10.67 11.00 0.24
C ARG A 179 -10.81 12.16 1.23
N ALA A 180 -11.15 11.86 2.48
CA ALA A 180 -11.28 12.88 3.52
C ALA A 180 -9.94 13.60 3.78
N PHE A 181 -8.84 12.86 3.83
CA PHE A 181 -7.51 13.42 4.05
C PHE A 181 -7.07 14.37 2.92
N PHE A 182 -7.36 14.03 1.66
CA PHE A 182 -6.99 14.84 0.50
C PHE A 182 -8.06 15.85 0.07
N ALA A 183 -9.15 16.02 0.83
CA ALA A 183 -10.26 16.92 0.47
C ALA A 183 -9.81 18.36 0.18
N GLU A 184 -8.85 18.87 0.97
CA GLU A 184 -8.29 20.21 0.83
C GLU A 184 -7.10 20.27 -0.16
N GLN A 185 -6.65 19.13 -0.67
CA GLN A 185 -5.52 19.01 -1.61
C GLN A 185 -5.83 18.03 -2.76
N PRO A 186 -6.96 18.21 -3.48
CA PRO A 186 -7.43 17.24 -4.47
C PRO A 186 -6.45 17.05 -5.63
N HIS A 187 -5.66 18.08 -5.98
CA HIS A 187 -4.62 18.00 -7.01
C HIS A 187 -3.50 17.00 -6.70
N ARG A 188 -3.39 16.51 -5.45
CA ARG A 188 -2.41 15.50 -5.04
C ARG A 188 -2.96 14.08 -5.13
N LEU A 189 -4.24 13.88 -5.39
CA LEU A 189 -4.88 12.57 -5.40
C LEU A 189 -5.49 12.27 -6.78
N LEU A 190 -5.12 11.13 -7.35
CA LEU A 190 -5.82 10.52 -8.45
C LEU A 190 -6.51 9.25 -7.95
N GLU A 191 -7.80 9.12 -8.19
CA GLU A 191 -8.54 7.89 -7.89
C GLU A 191 -8.81 7.14 -9.19
N VAL A 192 -8.53 5.83 -9.20
CA VAL A 192 -8.63 4.98 -10.40
C VAL A 192 -9.36 3.68 -10.09
N CYS A 193 -10.20 3.26 -11.02
CA CYS A 193 -10.82 1.93 -11.00
C CYS A 193 -10.60 1.25 -12.34
N TRP A 194 -9.69 0.27 -12.35
CA TRP A 194 -9.32 -0.48 -13.56
C TRP A 194 -10.46 -1.34 -14.14
N GLU A 195 -11.57 -1.48 -13.41
CA GLU A 195 -12.77 -2.21 -13.83
C GLU A 195 -13.75 -1.32 -14.62
N GLU A 196 -13.63 0.00 -14.48
CA GLU A 196 -14.48 1.00 -15.13
C GLU A 196 -13.79 1.56 -16.37
N GLU A 197 -12.59 2.11 -16.18
CA GLU A 197 -11.79 2.71 -17.24
C GLU A 197 -10.31 2.56 -16.90
N ALA A 198 -9.56 1.89 -17.78
CA ALA A 198 -8.13 1.69 -17.66
C ALA A 198 -7.44 2.30 -18.89
N SER A 199 -6.85 3.49 -18.71
CA SER A 199 -6.22 4.24 -19.80
C SER A 199 -5.00 5.02 -19.31
N TRP A 200 -4.10 5.31 -20.24
CA TRP A 200 -2.93 6.13 -19.97
C TRP A 200 -3.29 7.60 -19.73
N ASP A 201 -4.37 8.10 -20.32
CA ASP A 201 -4.69 9.53 -20.36
C ASP A 201 -4.75 10.17 -18.97
N ALA A 202 -5.57 9.63 -18.07
CA ALA A 202 -5.72 10.17 -16.73
C ALA A 202 -4.43 10.03 -15.90
N LEU A 203 -3.74 8.90 -16.02
CA LEU A 203 -2.52 8.62 -15.27
C LEU A 203 -1.37 9.52 -15.73
N CYS A 204 -1.11 9.61 -17.03
CA CYS A 204 -0.05 10.43 -17.60
C CYS A 204 -0.32 11.92 -17.38
N ALA A 205 -1.56 12.38 -17.54
CA ALA A 205 -1.93 13.77 -17.25
C ALA A 205 -1.68 14.13 -15.78
N PHE A 206 -2.06 13.25 -14.86
CA PHE A 206 -1.83 13.46 -13.43
C PHE A 206 -0.35 13.46 -13.05
N LEU A 207 0.45 12.57 -13.65
CA LEU A 207 1.88 12.45 -13.37
C LEU A 207 2.73 13.48 -14.15
N GLY A 208 2.19 14.11 -15.17
CA GLY A 208 2.94 14.98 -16.09
C GLY A 208 3.92 14.19 -16.96
N GLN A 209 3.56 12.96 -17.32
CA GLN A 209 4.37 12.06 -18.15
C GLN A 209 3.81 12.02 -19.59
N PRO A 210 4.64 11.76 -20.61
CA PRO A 210 4.15 11.52 -21.96
C PRO A 210 3.33 10.23 -22.02
N LEU A 211 2.43 10.12 -23.01
CA LEU A 211 1.75 8.86 -23.30
C LEU A 211 2.77 7.84 -23.83
N PRO A 212 2.82 6.62 -23.26
CA PRO A 212 3.71 5.59 -23.76
C PRO A 212 3.14 4.95 -25.04
N ASP A 213 4.02 4.49 -25.94
CA ASP A 213 3.65 3.81 -27.19
C ASP A 213 3.41 2.31 -26.96
N GLN A 214 2.49 1.98 -26.04
CA GLN A 214 2.09 0.61 -25.75
C GLN A 214 0.71 0.53 -25.08
N PRO A 215 0.01 -0.63 -25.17
CA PRO A 215 -1.27 -0.82 -24.50
C PRO A 215 -1.18 -0.65 -22.98
N PHE A 216 -2.30 -0.25 -22.38
CA PHE A 216 -2.41 -0.19 -20.92
C PHE A 216 -2.29 -1.60 -20.32
N PRO A 217 -1.43 -1.82 -19.32
CA PRO A 217 -1.24 -3.14 -18.74
C PRO A 217 -2.49 -3.60 -17.98
N HIS A 218 -2.75 -4.90 -17.97
CA HIS A 218 -3.86 -5.47 -17.21
C HIS A 218 -3.41 -6.74 -16.50
N GLU A 219 -2.87 -6.57 -15.29
CA GLU A 219 -2.18 -7.62 -14.55
C GLU A 219 -3.02 -8.22 -13.42
N ASN A 220 -2.76 -9.50 -13.11
CA ASN A 220 -3.29 -10.20 -11.93
C ASN A 220 -4.83 -10.23 -11.85
N GLN A 221 -5.48 -10.59 -12.96
CA GLN A 221 -6.92 -10.86 -12.99
C GLN A 221 -7.24 -12.06 -12.09
N GLY A 222 -8.10 -11.84 -11.10
CA GLY A 222 -8.60 -12.91 -10.26
C GLY A 222 -9.47 -13.86 -11.08
N VAL A 223 -9.10 -15.14 -11.12
CA VAL A 223 -10.01 -16.20 -11.55
C VAL A 223 -10.88 -16.56 -10.35
N TYR A 224 -12.17 -16.29 -10.44
CA TYR A 224 -13.14 -16.67 -9.44
C TYR A 224 -13.89 -17.90 -9.96
N ALA A 225 -14.04 -18.93 -9.12
CA ALA A 225 -14.98 -19.99 -9.43
C ALA A 225 -16.36 -19.33 -9.62
N ALA A 226 -17.06 -19.68 -10.71
CA ALA A 226 -18.44 -19.23 -10.89
C ALA A 226 -19.20 -19.60 -9.62
N ALA A 227 -19.88 -18.64 -9.01
CA ALA A 227 -20.82 -18.95 -7.94
C ALA A 227 -21.73 -20.04 -8.51
N ALA A 228 -21.80 -21.19 -7.84
CA ALA A 228 -22.78 -22.21 -8.17
C ALA A 228 -24.13 -21.49 -8.12
N ALA A 229 -24.68 -21.19 -9.29
CA ALA A 229 -26.04 -20.71 -9.40
C ALA A 229 -26.88 -21.80 -8.75
N ASP A 230 -27.60 -21.44 -7.69
CA ASP A 230 -28.57 -22.31 -7.03
C ASP A 230 -29.38 -23.04 -8.10
N ALA A 231 -29.13 -24.35 -8.19
CA ALA A 231 -29.91 -25.25 -9.01
C ALA A 231 -31.03 -25.80 -8.13
N GLY A 232 -32.22 -25.23 -8.32
CA GLY A 232 -33.52 -25.92 -8.20
C GLY A 232 -34.04 -26.17 -6.79
#